data_AF-A0AAW9J7J4-F1
#
_entry.id   AF-A0AAW9J7J4-F1
#
_cell.length_a   1.000
_cell.length_b   1.000
_cell.length_c   1.000
_cell.angle_alpha   90.00
_cell.angle_beta   90.00
_cell.angle_gamma   90.00
#
_symmetry.space_group_name_H-M   'P 1'
#
loop_
_entity.id
_entity.type
_entity.pdbx_description
1 polymer ?
#
loop_
_entity_poly.entity_id
_entity_poly.type
_entity_poly.pdbx_seq_one_letter_code
_entity_poly.pdbx_strand_id
1 'polypeptide(L)'
;PNLTPKEREDVICKEHKAVFLMKVGGVLKSGEKHDGRSPDYDDWNLNGDILFWYPLLDRAIELSSMGIRVDEEALDYQLKVSGNDDRRKLNFHKMLLNGELPYTIGGGIGQSRICMYFLNKAHIG
;
A
#
# COMPACT_ATOMS: atom_id res chain seq x y z
N PRO A 1 3.38 -0.20 -21.16
CA PRO A 1 3.05 -1.61 -20.82
C PRO A 1 1.58 -1.85 -21.15
N ASN A 2 1.21 -3.05 -21.61
CA ASN A 2 -0.15 -3.31 -22.12
C ASN A 2 -1.13 -3.84 -21.04
N LEU A 3 -0.62 -4.18 -19.86
CA LEU A 3 -1.39 -4.73 -18.75
C LEU A 3 -1.77 -3.65 -17.74
N THR A 4 -3.00 -3.71 -17.25
CA THR A 4 -3.50 -2.93 -16.11
C THR A 4 -2.75 -3.27 -14.82
N PRO A 5 -2.79 -2.41 -13.79
CA PRO A 5 -2.17 -2.71 -12.49
C PRO A 5 -2.53 -4.08 -11.92
N LYS A 6 -3.82 -4.46 -11.94
CA LYS A 6 -4.27 -5.75 -11.41
C LYS A 6 -3.84 -6.94 -12.25
N GLU A 7 -3.84 -6.83 -13.57
CA GLU A 7 -3.29 -7.90 -14.42
C GLU A 7 -1.79 -8.10 -14.18
N ARG A 8 -1.04 -7.00 -13.90
CA ARG A 8 0.38 -7.12 -13.53
C ARG A 8 0.56 -7.83 -12.18
N GLU A 9 -0.30 -7.53 -11.20
CA GLU A 9 -0.33 -8.25 -9.90
C GLU A 9 -0.62 -9.75 -10.10
N ASP A 10 -1.61 -10.09 -10.94
CA ASP A 10 -1.95 -11.48 -11.25
C ASP A 10 -0.79 -12.23 -11.91
N VAL A 11 -0.15 -11.62 -12.93
CA VAL A 11 0.99 -12.24 -13.63
C VAL A 11 2.15 -12.50 -12.68
N ILE A 12 2.57 -11.50 -11.90
CA ILE A 12 3.73 -11.65 -11.00
C ILE A 12 3.44 -12.62 -9.85
N CYS A 13 2.21 -12.64 -9.33
CA CYS A 13 1.81 -13.61 -8.31
C CYS A 13 1.69 -15.01 -8.90
N LYS A 14 1.16 -15.17 -10.11
CA LYS A 14 1.07 -16.49 -10.76
C LYS A 14 2.45 -17.11 -10.97
N GLU A 15 3.46 -16.30 -11.26
CA GLU A 15 4.86 -16.70 -11.37
C GLU A 15 5.49 -17.03 -10.01
N HIS A 16 5.50 -16.07 -9.07
CA HIS A 16 6.29 -16.18 -7.81
C HIS A 16 5.50 -16.70 -6.61
N LYS A 17 4.18 -16.88 -6.74
CA LYS A 17 3.21 -17.32 -5.72
C LYS A 17 3.00 -16.37 -4.55
N ALA A 18 4.04 -15.73 -4.04
CA ALA A 18 3.97 -14.71 -3.00
C ALA A 18 4.98 -13.60 -3.32
N VAL A 19 4.54 -12.35 -3.27
CA VAL A 19 5.37 -11.18 -3.59
C VAL A 19 5.13 -10.05 -2.60
N PHE A 20 6.14 -9.21 -2.41
CA PHE A 20 6.02 -7.91 -1.78
C PHE A 20 6.12 -6.82 -2.84
N LEU A 21 4.99 -6.22 -3.21
CA LEU A 21 4.93 -5.18 -4.22
C LEU A 21 5.21 -3.82 -3.59
N MET A 22 6.33 -3.22 -3.94
CA MET A 22 6.78 -1.96 -3.33
C MET A 22 6.26 -0.71 -4.05
N LYS A 23 6.31 0.41 -3.33
CA LYS A 23 6.10 1.78 -3.82
C LYS A 23 4.67 2.07 -4.31
N VAL A 24 3.70 1.70 -3.51
CA VAL A 24 2.27 1.85 -3.84
C VAL A 24 1.79 3.23 -3.40
N GLY A 25 1.24 4.00 -4.34
CA GLY A 25 0.74 5.37 -4.12
C GLY A 25 1.47 6.45 -4.91
N GLY A 26 2.75 6.21 -5.22
CA GLY A 26 3.57 7.08 -6.06
C GLY A 26 3.23 6.96 -7.55
N VAL A 27 3.50 8.03 -8.30
CA VAL A 27 3.37 8.03 -9.76
C VAL A 27 4.53 7.22 -10.36
N LEU A 28 4.21 6.22 -11.18
CA LEU A 28 5.20 5.41 -11.90
C LEU A 28 5.78 6.19 -13.08
N LYS A 29 6.81 5.63 -13.72
CA LYS A 29 7.38 6.17 -14.97
C LYS A 29 6.34 6.33 -16.10
N SER A 30 5.21 5.64 -16.03
CA SER A 30 4.09 5.78 -16.97
C SER A 30 3.29 7.07 -16.79
N GLY A 31 3.51 7.83 -15.71
CA GLY A 31 2.68 8.99 -15.35
C GLY A 31 1.42 8.62 -14.56
N GLU A 32 1.20 7.32 -14.31
CA GLU A 32 0.05 6.80 -13.55
C GLU A 32 0.51 6.09 -12.28
N LYS A 33 -0.34 6.09 -11.25
CA LYS A 33 -0.11 5.33 -10.02
C LYS A 33 -0.38 3.85 -10.24
N HIS A 34 0.29 2.98 -9.47
CA HIS A 34 -0.07 1.56 -9.44
C HIS A 34 -1.44 1.34 -8.79
N ASP A 35 -1.61 1.88 -7.59
CA ASP A 35 -2.87 1.92 -6.84
C ASP A 35 -2.90 3.19 -5.97
N GLY A 36 -4.06 3.52 -5.41
CA GLY A 36 -4.22 4.62 -4.48
C GLY A 36 -3.58 4.33 -3.11
N ARG A 37 -3.02 5.37 -2.49
CA ARG A 37 -2.53 5.31 -1.11
C ARG A 37 -2.70 6.65 -0.42
N SER A 38 -2.96 6.63 0.88
CA SER A 38 -3.06 7.87 1.66
C SER A 38 -1.69 8.55 1.74
N PRO A 39 -1.64 9.89 1.70
CA PRO A 39 -0.40 10.64 1.88
C PRO A 39 0.03 10.75 3.36
N ASP A 40 -0.85 10.40 4.30
CA ASP A 40 -0.68 10.82 5.72
C ASP A 40 0.21 9.90 6.55
N TYR A 41 0.39 8.64 6.13
CA TYR A 41 1.01 7.64 7.00
C TYR A 41 2.00 6.72 6.31
N ASP A 42 1.88 6.41 5.02
CA ASP A 42 2.86 5.58 4.31
C ASP A 42 3.77 6.46 3.45
N ASP A 43 5.09 6.29 3.60
CA ASP A 43 6.03 6.80 2.60
C ASP A 43 5.92 5.90 1.35
N TRP A 44 5.46 6.48 0.24
CA TRP A 44 5.27 5.76 -1.03
C TRP A 44 6.58 5.30 -1.67
N ASN A 45 7.74 5.66 -1.14
CA ASN A 45 9.03 5.08 -1.55
C ASN A 45 9.41 3.84 -0.74
N LEU A 46 8.84 3.68 0.46
CA LEU A 46 9.24 2.70 1.48
C LEU A 46 8.07 1.87 2.01
N ASN A 47 6.98 1.80 1.25
CA ASN A 47 5.81 0.95 1.53
C ASN A 47 5.66 -0.20 0.52
N GLY A 48 4.70 -1.08 0.80
CA GLY A 48 4.27 -2.10 -0.14
C GLY A 48 3.13 -2.98 0.35
N ASP A 49 2.69 -3.84 -0.55
CA ASP A 49 1.63 -4.81 -0.33
C ASP A 49 2.16 -6.25 -0.40
N ILE A 50 1.68 -7.09 0.49
CA ILE A 50 1.92 -8.54 0.43
C ILE A 50 0.81 -9.17 -0.39
N LEU A 51 1.17 -9.69 -1.56
CA LEU A 51 0.24 -10.33 -2.49
C LEU A 51 0.54 -11.82 -2.61
N PHE A 52 -0.51 -12.63 -2.61
CA PHE A 52 -0.45 -14.07 -2.79
C PHE A 52 -1.26 -14.48 -4.00
N TRP A 53 -0.78 -15.45 -4.77
CA TRP A 53 -1.58 -16.13 -5.77
C TRP A 53 -2.58 -17.05 -5.10
N TYR A 54 -3.85 -16.92 -5.46
CA TYR A 54 -4.91 -17.77 -4.94
C TYR A 54 -5.49 -18.67 -6.03
N PRO A 55 -5.06 -19.94 -6.13
CA PRO A 55 -5.44 -20.83 -7.23
C PRO A 55 -6.95 -21.06 -7.35
N LEU A 56 -7.67 -21.07 -6.21
CA LEU A 56 -9.11 -21.30 -6.20
C LEU A 56 -9.89 -20.23 -6.98
N LEU A 57 -9.40 -18.99 -6.96
CA LEU A 57 -10.02 -17.86 -7.66
C LEU A 57 -9.24 -17.43 -8.91
N ASP A 58 -8.17 -18.14 -9.27
CA ASP A 58 -7.25 -17.83 -10.38
C ASP A 58 -6.83 -16.34 -10.41
N ARG A 59 -6.50 -15.78 -9.24
CA ARG A 59 -6.12 -14.36 -9.09
C ARG A 59 -5.17 -14.11 -7.92
N ALA A 60 -4.50 -12.96 -7.95
CA ALA A 60 -3.81 -12.40 -6.80
C ALA A 60 -4.82 -11.94 -5.73
N ILE A 61 -4.43 -12.12 -4.47
CA ILE A 61 -5.10 -11.57 -3.30
C ILE A 61 -4.09 -10.81 -2.45
N GLU A 62 -4.48 -9.63 -1.99
CA GLU A 62 -3.69 -8.83 -1.06
C GLU A 62 -3.99 -9.24 0.38
N LEU A 63 -2.96 -9.65 1.12
CA LEU A 63 -3.08 -10.05 2.53
C LEU A 63 -2.73 -8.93 3.49
N SER A 64 -1.85 -8.02 3.08
CA SER A 64 -1.36 -6.95 3.93
C SER A 64 -0.91 -5.74 3.13
N SER A 65 -1.07 -4.57 3.74
CA SER A 65 -0.39 -3.33 3.36
C SER A 65 0.44 -2.84 4.53
N MET A 66 1.68 -2.45 4.25
CA MET A 66 2.62 -2.01 5.28
C MET A 66 3.68 -1.06 4.71
N GLY A 67 4.34 -0.32 5.59
CA GLY A 67 5.41 0.57 5.20
C GLY A 67 6.09 1.24 6.36
N ILE A 68 7.27 1.78 6.07
CA ILE A 68 7.89 2.80 6.90
C ILE A 68 6.97 4.03 6.84
N ARG A 69 6.69 4.62 8.01
CA ARG A 69 5.79 5.76 8.08
C ARG A 69 6.47 7.02 7.57
N VAL A 70 5.66 7.93 7.03
CA VAL A 70 6.15 9.24 6.59
C VAL A 70 6.89 9.95 7.72
N ASP A 71 8.01 10.55 7.37
CA ASP A 71 8.66 11.59 8.15
C ASP A 71 8.12 12.97 7.75
N GLU A 72 8.71 14.03 8.29
CA GLU A 72 8.33 15.41 8.04
C GLU A 72 8.42 15.78 6.55
N GLU A 73 9.51 15.39 5.89
CA GLU A 73 9.78 15.70 4.49
C GLU A 73 8.84 14.93 3.55
N ALA A 74 8.66 13.63 3.80
CA ALA A 74 7.75 12.80 3.03
C ALA A 74 6.29 13.25 3.22
N LEU A 75 5.87 13.60 4.44
CA LEU A 75 4.52 14.11 4.66
C LEU A 75 4.31 15.44 3.92
N ASP A 76 5.26 16.37 4.02
CA ASP A 76 5.21 17.65 3.32
C ASP A 76 5.05 17.46 1.80
N TYR A 77 5.93 16.65 1.21
CA TYR A 77 5.92 16.34 -0.20
C TYR A 77 4.61 15.65 -0.63
N GLN A 78 4.20 14.60 0.09
CA GLN A 78 3.05 13.78 -0.29
C GLN A 78 1.73 14.55 -0.20
N LEU A 79 1.52 15.37 0.85
CA LEU A 79 0.34 16.23 0.95
C LEU A 79 0.30 17.24 -0.20
N LYS A 80 1.46 17.77 -0.60
CA LYS A 80 1.52 18.73 -1.70
C LYS A 80 1.12 18.10 -3.02
N VAL A 81 1.73 16.97 -3.38
CA VAL A 81 1.50 16.30 -4.67
C VAL A 81 0.15 15.57 -4.73
N SER A 82 -0.45 15.22 -3.58
CA SER A 82 -1.80 14.66 -3.52
C SER A 82 -2.91 15.72 -3.46
N GLY A 83 -2.55 17.01 -3.34
CA GLY A 83 -3.53 18.11 -3.21
C GLY A 83 -4.25 18.13 -1.86
N ASN A 84 -3.61 17.65 -0.80
CA ASN A 84 -4.16 17.59 0.56
C ASN A 84 -3.44 18.52 1.54
N ASP A 85 -2.91 19.64 1.06
CA ASP A 85 -2.25 20.67 1.87
C ASP A 85 -3.14 21.18 3.04
N ASP A 86 -4.46 21.09 2.90
CA ASP A 86 -5.39 21.47 3.96
C ASP A 86 -5.29 20.58 5.21
N ARG A 87 -4.74 19.36 5.12
CA ARG A 87 -4.60 18.46 6.27
C ARG A 87 -3.52 18.88 7.26
N ARG A 88 -2.57 19.72 6.84
CA ARG A 88 -1.48 20.25 7.70
C ARG A 88 -1.97 20.95 8.96
N LYS A 89 -3.23 21.40 8.98
CA LYS A 89 -3.84 22.09 10.13
C LYS A 89 -4.43 21.13 11.17
N LEU A 90 -4.56 19.84 10.84
CA LEU A 90 -5.01 18.80 11.76
C LEU A 90 -3.93 18.47 12.79
N ASN A 91 -4.36 18.04 13.99
CA ASN A 91 -3.44 17.84 15.12
C ASN A 91 -2.35 16.81 14.83
N PHE A 92 -2.70 15.65 14.26
CA PHE A 92 -1.74 14.61 13.92
C PHE A 92 -0.64 15.14 12.98
N HIS A 93 -1.04 15.80 11.89
CA HIS A 93 -0.11 16.35 10.91
C HIS A 93 0.79 17.42 11.49
N LYS A 94 0.27 18.31 12.35
CA LYS A 94 1.09 19.30 13.05
C LYS A 94 2.15 18.64 13.94
N MET A 95 1.75 17.68 14.76
CA MET A 95 2.66 16.97 15.66
C MET A 95 3.76 16.25 14.86
N LEU A 96 3.39 15.59 13.75
CA LEU A 96 4.37 14.92 12.90
C LEU A 96 5.33 15.93 12.27
N LEU A 97 4.83 16.98 11.61
CA LEU A 97 5.67 18.03 10.99
C LEU A 97 6.57 18.78 11.99
N ASN A 98 6.22 18.79 13.27
CA ASN A 98 7.01 19.38 14.35
C ASN A 98 8.01 18.40 14.99
N GLY A 99 8.08 17.14 14.53
CA GLY A 99 8.94 16.10 15.11
C GLY A 99 8.53 15.64 16.51
N GLU A 100 7.25 15.80 16.87
CA GLU A 100 6.72 15.42 18.19
C GLU A 100 6.33 13.94 18.27
N LEU A 101 6.30 13.23 17.12
CA LEU A 101 5.96 11.82 17.02
C LEU A 101 7.20 10.98 16.66
N PRO A 102 7.31 9.73 17.17
CA PRO A 102 8.44 8.87 16.85
C PRO A 102 8.35 8.31 15.42
N TYR A 103 9.50 8.00 14.83
CA TYR A 103 9.57 7.22 13.60
C TYR A 103 9.11 5.78 13.83
N THR A 104 8.26 5.29 12.94
CA THR A 104 7.64 3.97 13.08
C THR A 104 7.59 3.23 11.75
N ILE A 105 7.47 1.92 11.83
CA ILE A 105 7.02 1.05 10.75
C ILE A 105 5.71 0.41 11.20
N GLY A 106 4.78 0.23 10.27
CA GLY A 106 3.55 -0.49 10.61
C GLY A 106 2.82 -1.01 9.39
N GLY A 107 1.72 -1.70 9.65
CA GLY A 107 0.88 -2.27 8.61
C GLY A 107 -0.37 -2.91 9.19
N GLY A 108 -1.25 -3.32 8.29
CA GLY A 108 -2.45 -4.10 8.62
C GLY A 108 -2.41 -5.43 7.92
N ILE A 109 -2.86 -6.48 8.60
CA ILE A 109 -3.01 -7.81 8.02
C ILE A 109 -4.49 -8.19 8.08
N GLY A 110 -5.07 -8.53 6.93
CA GLY A 110 -6.49 -8.84 6.82
C GLY A 110 -6.82 -10.21 7.43
N GLN A 111 -7.35 -10.24 8.66
CA GLN A 111 -7.68 -11.48 9.36
C GLN A 111 -8.58 -12.42 8.52
N SER A 112 -9.71 -11.93 8.02
CA SER A 112 -10.62 -12.77 7.21
C SER A 112 -10.00 -13.18 5.86
N ARG A 113 -9.13 -12.36 5.27
CA ARG A 113 -8.41 -12.72 4.02
C ARG A 113 -7.40 -13.84 4.27
N ILE A 114 -6.68 -13.78 5.38
CA ILE A 114 -5.80 -14.87 5.83
C ILE A 114 -6.60 -16.15 6.05
N CYS A 115 -7.71 -16.08 6.78
CA CYS A 115 -8.57 -17.24 7.00
C CYS A 115 -9.10 -17.81 5.68
N MET A 116 -9.57 -16.96 4.76
CA MET A 116 -10.05 -17.36 3.44
C MET A 116 -8.97 -18.10 2.67
N TYR A 117 -7.74 -17.58 2.65
CA TYR A 117 -6.60 -18.19 1.94
C TYR A 117 -6.22 -19.54 2.53
N PHE A 118 -5.95 -19.62 3.84
CA PHE A 118 -5.47 -20.85 4.47
C PHE A 118 -6.55 -21.93 4.59
N LEU A 119 -7.82 -21.55 4.70
CA LEU A 119 -8.95 -22.50 4.77
C LEU A 119 -9.53 -22.82 3.38
N ASN A 120 -8.89 -22.34 2.30
CA ASN A 120 -9.30 -22.56 0.92
C ASN A 120 -10.79 -22.27 0.67
N LYS A 121 -11.26 -21.11 1.16
CA LYS A 121 -12.65 -20.67 1.00
C LYS A 121 -12.80 -19.81 -0.26
N ALA A 122 -13.82 -20.07 -1.07
CA ALA A 122 -14.09 -19.30 -2.27
C ALA A 122 -14.61 -17.88 -1.98
N HIS A 123 -15.13 -17.65 -0.76
CA HIS A 123 -15.73 -16.39 -0.35
C HIS A 123 -15.24 -16.00 1.06
N ILE A 124 -15.16 -14.69 1.33
CA ILE A 124 -14.62 -14.14 2.58
C ILE A 124 -15.60 -14.18 3.76
N GLY A 125 -16.90 -14.18 3.45
CA GLY A 125 -18.01 -14.30 4.40
C GLY A 125 -18.65 -15.68 4.38
#